data_AF-A0A8T7CMI7-F1
#
_entry.id   AF-A0A8T7CMI7-F1
#
_cell.length_a   1.000
_cell.length_b   1.000
_cell.length_c   1.000
_cell.angle_alpha   90.00
_cell.angle_beta   90.00
_cell.angle_gamma   90.00
#
_symmetry.space_group_name_H-M   'P 1'
#
loop_
_entity.id
_entity.type
_entity.pdbx_description
1 polymer ?
#
loop_
_entity_poly.entity_id
_entity_poly.type
_entity_poly.pdbx_seq_one_letter_code
_entity_poly.pdbx_strand_id
1 'polypeptide(L)'
;MKMTPNLSFKEALPFSSTSGLEVLIVLSLAVLAYVAIYFLYRRFTKQTRQNANNALTNRLLEMDQRMRRVDQSVLRLIQRIDQLQLNQGHGRDIRHAELLLHDGASVEQLIELCGMSRGEAELFQRLHGGSTGRSDQANAITSATAV
;
A
#
# COMPACT_ATOMS: atom_id res chain seq x y z
N MET A 1 16.54 -19.36 52.65
CA MET A 1 15.87 -19.38 53.96
C MET A 1 14.49 -18.78 53.77
N LYS A 2 13.44 -19.58 54.01
CA LYS A 2 12.02 -19.31 53.66
C LYS A 2 11.41 -18.28 54.60
N MET A 3 10.55 -17.41 54.09
CA MET A 3 9.58 -16.67 54.90
C MET A 3 8.26 -16.60 54.15
N THR A 4 7.35 -17.51 54.52
CA THR A 4 5.94 -17.52 54.12
C THR A 4 5.13 -16.76 55.17
N PRO A 5 4.23 -15.83 54.81
CA PRO A 5 3.23 -15.35 55.74
C PRO A 5 2.08 -16.35 55.85
N ASN A 6 1.86 -16.81 57.09
CA ASN A 6 0.68 -17.54 57.54
C ASN A 6 -0.56 -16.64 57.42
N LEU A 7 -1.54 -17.03 56.61
CA LEU A 7 -2.90 -16.49 56.69
C LEU A 7 -3.74 -17.47 57.50
N SER A 8 -3.72 -17.30 58.83
CA SER A 8 -4.65 -17.97 59.74
C SER A 8 -5.99 -17.21 59.68
N PHE A 9 -6.80 -17.54 58.68
CA PHE A 9 -8.19 -17.10 58.58
C PHE A 9 -9.02 -17.92 59.57
N LYS A 10 -9.08 -17.43 60.81
CA LYS A 10 -9.88 -18.03 61.88
C LYS A 10 -10.88 -17.00 62.39
N GLU A 11 -11.84 -16.65 61.55
CA GLU A 11 -13.05 -15.98 62.03
C GLU A 11 -14.01 -17.02 62.57
N ALA A 12 -13.99 -17.17 63.90
CA ALA A 12 -14.99 -17.89 64.66
C ALA A 12 -16.25 -17.01 64.75
N LEU A 13 -17.34 -17.44 64.13
CA LEU A 13 -18.65 -16.85 64.35
C LEU A 13 -19.21 -17.34 65.72
N PRO A 14 -19.57 -16.45 66.65
CA PRO A 14 -20.20 -16.86 67.91
C PRO A 14 -21.66 -17.25 67.64
N PHE A 15 -21.96 -18.56 67.64
CA PHE A 15 -23.31 -19.09 67.52
C PHE A 15 -23.99 -19.14 68.90
N SER A 16 -24.32 -17.99 69.48
CA SER A 16 -25.11 -17.91 70.71
C SER A 16 -26.57 -17.60 70.38
N SER A 17 -27.43 -18.62 70.48
CA SER A 17 -28.90 -18.57 70.57
C SER A 17 -29.59 -17.47 69.76
N THR A 18 -29.49 -17.55 68.43
CA THR A 18 -30.07 -16.58 67.52
C THR A 18 -31.58 -16.76 67.40
N SER A 19 -32.33 -15.69 67.68
CA SER A 19 -33.76 -15.64 67.36
C SER A 19 -33.95 -15.80 65.84
N GLY A 20 -35.03 -16.45 65.40
CA GLY A 20 -35.25 -16.78 63.98
C GLY A 20 -35.18 -15.57 63.02
N LEU A 21 -35.31 -14.34 63.54
CA LEU A 21 -35.19 -13.10 62.79
C LEU A 21 -33.77 -12.84 62.25
N GLU A 22 -32.72 -13.20 62.99
CA GLU A 22 -31.33 -12.96 62.55
C GLU A 22 -30.98 -13.83 61.34
N VAL A 23 -31.48 -15.07 61.32
CA VAL A 23 -31.31 -15.99 60.19
C VAL A 23 -32.00 -15.44 58.95
N LEU A 24 -33.20 -14.84 59.10
CA LEU A 24 -33.92 -14.21 57.99
C LEU A 24 -33.17 -12.99 57.44
N ILE A 25 -32.56 -12.18 58.30
CA ILE A 25 -31.76 -11.02 57.89
C ILE A 25 -30.53 -11.47 57.10
N VAL A 26 -29.77 -12.45 57.60
CA VAL A 26 -28.59 -12.98 56.90
C VAL A 26 -28.98 -13.62 55.56
N LEU A 27 -30.07 -14.37 55.53
CA LEU A 27 -30.55 -15.01 54.30
C LEU A 27 -31.00 -13.96 53.26
N SER A 28 -31.74 -12.93 53.69
CA SER A 28 -32.13 -11.84 52.79
C SER A 28 -30.93 -11.09 52.22
N LEU A 29 -29.91 -10.79 53.05
CA LEU A 29 -28.65 -10.18 52.62
C LEU A 29 -27.90 -11.07 51.63
N ALA A 30 -27.83 -12.37 51.90
CA ALA A 30 -27.18 -13.33 51.02
C ALA A 30 -27.87 -13.41 49.64
N VAL A 31 -29.21 -13.41 49.62
CA VAL A 31 -29.99 -13.38 48.37
C VAL A 31 -29.77 -12.07 47.61
N LEU A 32 -29.78 -10.93 48.31
CA LEU A 32 -29.59 -9.62 47.71
C LEU A 32 -28.17 -9.48 47.13
N ALA A 33 -27.16 -9.95 47.84
CA ALA A 33 -25.78 -10.04 47.36
C ALA A 33 -25.68 -10.97 46.13
N TYR A 34 -26.32 -12.14 46.17
CA TYR A 34 -26.34 -13.07 45.04
C TYR A 34 -26.97 -12.45 43.79
N VAL A 35 -28.11 -11.76 43.94
CA VAL A 35 -28.79 -11.07 42.83
C VAL A 35 -27.93 -9.91 42.30
N ALA A 36 -27.28 -9.14 43.17
CA ALA A 36 -26.38 -8.06 42.76
C ALA A 36 -25.19 -8.60 41.95
N ILE A 37 -24.57 -9.69 42.40
CA ILE A 37 -23.47 -10.36 41.70
C ILE A 37 -23.96 -10.90 40.35
N TYR A 38 -25.14 -11.54 40.31
CA TYR A 38 -25.73 -12.04 39.07
C TYR A 38 -26.03 -10.91 38.08
N PHE A 39 -26.54 -9.77 38.57
CA PHE A 39 -26.81 -8.60 37.74
C PHE A 39 -25.52 -7.98 37.18
N LEU A 40 -24.47 -7.87 38.01
CA LEU A 40 -23.15 -7.40 37.57
C LEU A 40 -22.54 -8.33 36.51
N TYR A 41 -22.63 -9.65 36.70
CA TYR A 41 -22.17 -10.63 35.73
C TYR A 41 -22.92 -10.49 34.38
N ARG A 42 -24.24 -10.29 34.44
CA ARG A 42 -25.07 -10.08 33.25
C ARG A 42 -24.79 -8.75 32.56
N ARG A 43 -24.45 -7.70 33.30
CA ARG A 43 -24.09 -6.39 32.74
C ARG A 43 -22.73 -6.44 32.06
N PHE A 44 -21.75 -7.07 32.70
CA PHE A 44 -20.38 -7.15 32.20
C PHE A 44 -20.27 -7.95 30.89
N THR A 45 -21.01 -9.07 30.79
CA THR A 45 -21.04 -9.93 29.59
C THR A 45 -21.69 -9.26 28.37
N LYS A 46 -22.69 -8.40 28.58
CA LYS A 46 -23.30 -7.64 27.47
C LYS A 46 -22.36 -6.56 26.92
N GLN A 47 -21.66 -5.86 27.81
CA GLN A 47 -20.79 -4.74 27.43
C GLN A 47 -19.54 -5.21 26.68
N THR A 48 -18.95 -6.33 27.12
CA THR A 48 -17.79 -6.94 26.43
C THR A 48 -18.15 -7.46 25.04
N ARG A 49 -19.33 -8.06 24.86
CA ARG A 49 -19.80 -8.52 23.54
C ARG A 49 -20.03 -7.37 22.56
N GLN A 50 -20.61 -6.26 23.02
CA GLN A 50 -20.82 -5.09 22.16
C GLN A 50 -19.51 -4.42 21.76
N ASN A 51 -18.57 -4.28 22.70
CA ASN A 51 -17.25 -3.71 22.41
C ASN A 51 -16.45 -4.57 21.42
N ALA A 52 -16.50 -5.90 21.57
CA ALA A 52 -15.84 -6.83 20.64
C ALA A 52 -16.45 -6.75 19.23
N ASN A 53 -17.77 -6.74 19.12
CA ASN A 53 -18.45 -6.60 17.83
C ASN A 53 -18.13 -5.25 17.16
N ASN A 54 -18.15 -4.15 17.93
CA ASN A 54 -17.83 -2.82 17.41
C ASN A 54 -16.36 -2.72 16.97
N ALA A 55 -15.44 -3.37 17.70
CA ALA A 55 -14.03 -3.42 17.31
C ALA A 55 -13.83 -4.21 16.01
N LEU A 56 -14.56 -5.33 15.83
CA LEU A 56 -14.52 -6.12 14.59
C LEU A 56 -15.13 -5.36 13.41
N THR A 57 -16.28 -4.69 13.60
CA THR A 57 -16.89 -3.89 12.52
C THR A 57 -15.98 -2.72 12.13
N ASN A 58 -15.34 -2.05 13.08
CA ASN A 58 -14.40 -0.98 12.78
C ASN A 58 -13.17 -1.48 12.03
N ARG A 59 -12.64 -2.66 12.40
CA ARG A 59 -11.55 -3.31 11.67
C ARG A 59 -11.95 -3.69 10.25
N LEU A 60 -13.16 -4.23 10.05
CA LEU A 60 -13.68 -4.56 8.72
C LEU A 60 -13.85 -3.33 7.84
N LEU A 61 -14.38 -2.23 8.40
CA LEU A 61 -14.51 -0.96 7.70
C LEU A 61 -13.14 -0.39 7.31
N GLU A 62 -12.15 -0.48 8.19
CA GLU A 62 -10.78 -0.05 7.88
C GLU A 62 -10.16 -0.91 6.76
N MET A 63 -10.40 -2.22 6.77
CA MET A 63 -9.92 -3.10 5.69
C MET A 63 -10.58 -2.76 4.35
N ASP A 64 -11.89 -2.49 4.32
CA ASP A 64 -12.60 -2.06 3.10
C ASP A 64 -12.01 -0.76 2.53
N GLN A 65 -11.72 0.22 3.40
CA GLN A 65 -11.06 1.46 2.99
C GLN A 65 -9.67 1.24 2.41
N ARG A 66 -8.87 0.33 3.01
CA ARG A 66 -7.54 -0.03 2.49
C ARG A 66 -7.65 -0.72 1.13
N MET A 67 -8.60 -1.64 0.96
CA MET A 67 -8.83 -2.33 -0.30
C MET A 67 -9.18 -1.35 -1.43
N ARG A 68 -10.11 -0.41 -1.18
CA ARG A 68 -10.47 0.63 -2.16
C ARG A 68 -9.28 1.49 -2.58
N ARG A 69 -8.36 1.80 -1.67
CA ARG A 69 -7.13 2.56 -1.99
C ARG A 69 -6.20 1.77 -2.90
N VAL A 70 -6.09 0.46 -2.67
CA VAL A 70 -5.30 -0.44 -3.53
C VAL A 70 -5.94 -0.50 -4.91
N ASP A 71 -7.24 -0.73 -5.01
CA ASP A 71 -7.95 -0.79 -6.30
C ASP A 71 -7.77 0.51 -7.10
N GLN A 72 -7.92 1.66 -6.45
CA GLN A 72 -7.67 2.96 -7.08
C GLN A 72 -6.22 3.11 -7.54
N SER A 73 -5.26 2.58 -6.78
CA SER A 73 -3.84 2.64 -7.15
C SER A 73 -3.55 1.76 -8.35
N VAL A 74 -4.14 0.56 -8.41
CA VAL A 74 -4.05 -0.36 -9.55
C VAL A 74 -4.64 0.30 -10.80
N LEU A 75 -5.83 0.90 -10.72
CA LEU A 75 -6.44 1.60 -11.83
C LEU A 75 -5.57 2.75 -12.36
N ARG A 76 -4.96 3.54 -11.47
CA ARG A 76 -4.01 4.60 -11.88
C ARG A 76 -2.76 4.02 -12.53
N LEU A 77 -2.28 2.88 -12.06
CA LEU A 77 -1.11 2.21 -12.64
C LEU A 77 -1.41 1.71 -14.05
N ILE A 78 -2.58 1.10 -14.25
CA ILE A 78 -3.05 0.65 -15.57
C ILE A 78 -3.11 1.85 -16.52
N GLN A 79 -3.75 2.95 -16.10
CA GLN A 79 -3.81 4.17 -16.92
C GLN A 79 -2.42 4.71 -17.30
N ARG A 80 -1.46 4.66 -16.38
CA ARG A 80 -0.06 5.07 -16.67
C ARG A 80 0.62 4.11 -17.63
N ILE A 81 0.39 2.81 -17.49
CA ILE A 81 0.95 1.80 -18.41
C ILE A 81 0.36 2.02 -19.80
N ASP A 82 -0.94 2.22 -19.93
CA ASP A 82 -1.58 2.51 -21.22
C ASP A 82 -0.99 3.77 -21.87
N GLN A 83 -0.83 4.85 -21.10
CA GLN A 83 -0.18 6.07 -21.58
C GLN A 83 1.27 5.83 -22.02
N LEU A 84 2.04 5.06 -21.25
CA LEU A 84 3.40 4.72 -21.59
C LEU A 84 3.48 3.80 -22.81
N GLN A 85 2.56 2.86 -22.99
CA GLN A 85 2.51 2.00 -24.18
C GLN A 85 2.20 2.81 -25.44
N LEU A 86 1.24 3.74 -25.35
CA LEU A 86 0.95 4.69 -26.43
C LEU A 86 2.18 5.55 -26.79
N ASN A 87 2.98 5.94 -25.78
CA ASN A 87 4.14 6.80 -25.99
C ASN A 87 5.44 6.04 -26.37
N GLN A 88 5.62 4.81 -25.86
CA GLN A 88 6.80 3.98 -26.10
C GLN A 88 6.83 3.36 -27.51
N GLY A 89 5.66 3.23 -28.17
CA GLY A 89 5.61 2.93 -29.61
C GLY A 89 6.42 3.90 -30.46
N HIS A 90 6.68 5.14 -29.98
CA HIS A 90 7.48 6.12 -30.71
C HIS A 90 8.91 6.24 -30.15
N GLY A 91 9.10 6.09 -28.83
CA GLY A 91 10.39 6.37 -28.18
C GLY A 91 11.52 5.35 -28.43
N ARG A 92 11.20 4.07 -28.63
CA ARG A 92 12.21 3.03 -28.95
C ARG A 92 12.67 3.13 -30.40
N ASP A 93 11.77 3.47 -31.30
CA ASP A 93 12.04 3.60 -32.73
C ASP A 93 12.88 4.85 -33.04
N ILE A 94 12.73 5.92 -32.24
CA ILE A 94 13.56 7.13 -32.37
C ILE A 94 15.05 6.86 -32.08
N ARG A 95 15.39 6.11 -31.03
CA ARG A 95 16.81 5.78 -30.74
C ARG A 95 17.41 4.86 -31.81
N HIS A 96 16.60 3.96 -32.36
CA HIS A 96 17.02 3.11 -33.48
C HIS A 96 17.20 3.92 -34.77
N ALA A 97 16.32 4.88 -35.03
CA ALA A 97 16.42 5.81 -36.15
C ALA A 97 17.65 6.70 -36.06
N GLU A 98 18.02 7.18 -34.86
CA GLU A 98 19.24 7.96 -34.64
C GLU A 98 20.50 7.16 -34.95
N LEU A 99 20.58 5.90 -34.50
CA LEU A 99 21.67 4.98 -34.83
C LEU A 99 21.76 4.70 -36.33
N LEU A 100 20.62 4.38 -36.96
CA LEU A 100 20.57 4.13 -38.42
C LEU A 100 20.97 5.36 -39.21
N LEU A 101 20.57 6.55 -38.78
CA LEU A 101 20.96 7.80 -39.43
C LEU A 101 22.45 8.09 -39.26
N HIS A 102 23.04 7.76 -38.11
CA HIS A 102 24.49 7.83 -37.91
C HIS A 102 25.26 6.89 -38.85
N ASP A 103 24.68 5.73 -39.17
CA ASP A 103 25.21 4.78 -40.15
C ASP A 103 24.90 5.16 -41.62
N GLY A 104 24.29 6.33 -41.85
CA GLY A 104 24.00 6.86 -43.19
C GLY A 104 22.75 6.27 -43.85
N ALA A 105 21.80 5.76 -43.06
CA ALA A 105 20.57 5.20 -43.58
C ALA A 105 19.74 6.20 -44.40
N SER A 106 19.13 5.70 -45.46
CA SER A 106 18.22 6.46 -46.33
C SER A 106 16.85 6.69 -45.70
N VAL A 107 16.11 7.67 -46.21
CA VAL A 107 14.73 7.98 -45.77
C VAL A 107 13.84 6.75 -45.86
N GLU A 108 13.99 5.97 -46.93
CA GLU A 108 13.26 4.73 -47.18
C GLU A 108 13.54 3.67 -46.10
N GLN A 109 14.79 3.55 -45.64
CA GLN A 109 15.17 2.62 -44.59
C GLN A 109 14.62 3.04 -43.21
N LEU A 110 14.53 4.35 -42.94
CA LEU A 110 13.91 4.87 -41.72
C LEU A 110 12.40 4.60 -41.68
N ILE A 111 11.73 4.66 -42.82
CA ILE A 111 10.30 4.31 -42.95
C ILE A 111 10.11 2.80 -42.72
N GLU A 112 10.93 1.97 -43.37
CA GLU A 112 10.78 0.51 -43.33
C GLU A 112 11.17 -0.10 -41.98
N LEU A 113 12.26 0.37 -41.36
CA LEU A 113 12.82 -0.22 -40.13
C LEU A 113 12.28 0.43 -38.85
N CYS A 114 11.92 1.72 -38.90
CA CYS A 114 11.45 2.47 -37.72
C CYS A 114 9.97 2.87 -37.81
N GLY A 115 9.25 2.42 -38.85
CA GLY A 115 7.81 2.66 -39.01
C GLY A 115 7.43 4.13 -39.17
N MET A 116 8.39 5.00 -39.50
CA MET A 116 8.17 6.44 -39.63
C MET A 116 7.34 6.76 -40.87
N SER A 117 6.48 7.78 -40.79
CA SER A 117 5.88 8.33 -42.01
C SER A 117 6.95 9.03 -42.86
N ARG A 118 6.72 9.13 -44.18
CA ARG A 118 7.68 9.78 -45.09
C ARG A 118 8.03 11.21 -44.67
N GLY A 119 7.03 11.99 -44.24
CA GLY A 119 7.24 13.36 -43.76
C GLY A 119 8.07 13.41 -42.47
N GLU A 120 7.91 12.43 -41.57
CA GLU A 120 8.72 12.31 -40.35
C GLU A 120 10.16 11.91 -40.67
N ALA A 121 10.38 10.93 -41.55
CA ALA A 121 11.72 10.49 -41.93
C ALA A 121 12.52 11.59 -42.64
N GLU A 122 11.89 12.34 -43.56
CA GLU A 122 12.51 13.50 -44.21
C GLU A 122 12.85 14.62 -43.22
N LEU A 123 11.96 14.90 -42.26
CA LEU A 123 12.22 15.88 -41.20
C LEU A 123 13.34 15.44 -40.26
N PHE A 124 13.36 14.16 -39.90
CA PHE A 124 14.35 13.56 -38.99
C PHE A 124 15.75 13.61 -39.60
N GLN A 125 15.88 13.28 -40.89
CA GLN A 125 17.13 13.40 -41.64
C GLN A 125 17.62 14.86 -41.74
N ARG A 126 16.72 15.83 -41.93
CA ARG A 126 17.11 17.25 -41.98
C ARG A 126 17.58 17.78 -40.62
N LEU A 127 16.94 17.34 -39.54
CA LEU A 127 17.26 17.80 -38.18
C LEU A 127 18.59 17.21 -37.68
N HIS A 128 18.86 15.93 -37.97
CA HIS A 128 20.01 15.21 -37.41
C HIS A 128 21.13 14.93 -38.43
N GLY A 129 20.79 14.76 -39.72
CA GLY A 129 21.76 14.49 -40.80
C GLY A 129 22.65 15.68 -41.17
N GLY A 130 22.31 16.89 -40.71
CA GLY A 130 23.18 18.06 -40.83
C GLY A 130 24.38 18.06 -39.85
N SER A 131 24.38 17.19 -38.84
CA SER A 131 25.47 17.11 -37.85
C SER A 131 26.65 16.25 -38.30
N THR A 132 26.43 15.33 -39.25
CA THR A 132 27.38 14.27 -39.62
C THR A 132 28.23 14.60 -40.86
N GLY A 133 27.92 15.67 -41.60
CA GLY A 133 28.67 16.08 -42.80
C GLY A 133 29.78 17.13 -42.58
N ARG A 134 29.99 17.60 -41.35
CA ARG A 134 30.93 18.71 -41.05
C ARG A 134 32.32 18.28 -40.58
N SER A 135 32.53 16.99 -40.29
CA SER A 135 33.84 16.44 -39.89
C SER A 135 34.73 16.07 -41.08
N ASP A 136 34.18 15.77 -42.25
CA ASP A 136 34.99 15.35 -43.41
C ASP A 136 35.54 16.54 -44.23
N GLN A 137 34.92 17.71 -44.14
CA GLN A 137 35.40 18.91 -44.84
C GLN A 137 36.57 19.61 -44.12
N ALA A 138 36.82 19.29 -42.84
CA ALA A 138 37.98 19.80 -42.11
C ALA A 138 39.30 19.11 -42.49
N ASN A 139 39.25 17.91 -43.07
CA ASN A 139 40.46 17.15 -43.40
C ASN A 139 40.95 17.38 -44.84
N ALA A 140 40.11 17.92 -45.73
CA ALA A 140 40.50 18.24 -47.11
C ALA A 140 41.29 19.57 -47.25
N ILE A 141 41.17 20.48 -46.29
CA ILE A 141 41.85 21.78 -46.31
C ILE A 141 43.32 21.65 -45.84
N THR A 142 43.63 20.66 -45.00
CA THR A 142 44.99 20.46 -44.46
C THR A 142 45.93 19.78 -45.47
N SER A 143 45.42 19.04 -46.45
CA SER A 143 46.22 18.37 -47.49
C SER A 143 46.60 19.26 -48.69
N ALA A 144 46.08 20.48 -48.79
CA ALA A 144 46.36 21.40 -49.91
C ALA A 144 47.45 22.45 -49.60
N THR A 145 47.95 22.53 -48.36
CA THR A 145 48.95 23.52 -47.92
C THR A 145 50.35 22.91 -47.72
N ALA A 146 50.60 21.74 -48.30
CA ALA A 146 51.88 21.03 -48.20
C ALA A 146 52.46 20.70 -49.59
N VAL A 147 52.66 21.72 -50.41
CA VAL A 147 53.60 21.76 -51.55
C VAL A 147 54.13 23.18 -51.65
#